data_AF-A0A1H7PAN4-F1
#
_entry.id   AF-A0A1H7PAN4-F1
#
_cell.length_a   1.000
_cell.length_b   1.000
_cell.length_c   1.000
_cell.angle_alpha   90.00
_cell.angle_beta   90.00
_cell.angle_gamma   90.00
#
_symmetry.space_group_name_H-M   'P 1'
#
loop_
_entity.id
_entity.type
_entity.pdbx_description
1 polymer ?
#
loop_
_entity_poly.entity_id
_entity_poly.type
_entity_poly.pdbx_seq_one_letter_code
_entity_poly.pdbx_strand_id
1 'polypeptide(L)'
;MGRRPTIDRQELARLVAEGLSVQELATHFGVSESGVLQAKRAAGLAKPMLDHSGAVPWKLSRAHAQSGPATNLRNLSAAAQGKPPAPERLNTALRWAQRLVDAGLDVRYDPAEGFSEVPAAPEGSHVAAVLAAAQEALDAR
;
A
#
# COMPACT_ATOMS: atom_id res chain seq x y z
N MET A 1 -21.24 -36.29 6.60
CA MET A 1 -20.85 -34.98 6.04
C MET A 1 -20.93 -33.94 7.16
N GLY A 2 -19.79 -33.46 7.66
CA GLY A 2 -19.77 -32.48 8.76
C GLY A 2 -20.14 -31.08 8.26
N ARG A 3 -21.01 -30.37 8.99
CA ARG A 3 -21.34 -28.96 8.73
C ARG A 3 -20.05 -28.14 8.64
N ARG A 4 -19.89 -27.34 7.58
CA ARG A 4 -18.80 -26.34 7.51
C ARG A 4 -18.94 -25.41 8.72
N PRO A 5 -17.85 -25.08 9.44
CA PRO A 5 -17.90 -24.06 10.47
C PRO A 5 -18.40 -22.75 9.85
N THR A 6 -19.52 -22.25 10.34
CA THR A 6 -20.08 -20.97 9.89
C THR A 6 -19.55 -19.90 10.83
N ILE A 7 -18.78 -18.93 10.29
CA ILE A 7 -18.34 -17.78 11.06
C ILE A 7 -19.57 -16.90 11.37
N ASP A 8 -19.86 -16.70 12.65
CA ASP A 8 -20.87 -15.74 13.09
C ASP A 8 -20.39 -14.32 12.76
N ARG A 9 -21.22 -13.56 12.04
CA ARG A 9 -20.88 -12.22 11.57
C ARG A 9 -20.84 -11.19 12.71
N GLN A 10 -21.71 -11.31 13.71
CA GLN A 10 -21.75 -10.37 14.82
C GLN A 10 -20.52 -10.56 15.71
N GLU A 11 -20.19 -11.81 16.01
CA GLU A 11 -19.00 -12.13 16.79
C GLU A 11 -17.71 -11.79 16.05
N LEU A 12 -17.67 -12.03 14.73
CA LEU A 12 -16.55 -11.59 13.89
C LEU A 12 -16.36 -10.07 13.96
N ALA A 13 -17.45 -9.29 13.92
CA ALA A 13 -17.37 -7.83 14.03
C ALA A 13 -16.85 -7.37 15.40
N ARG A 14 -17.34 -7.98 16.49
CA ARG A 14 -16.89 -7.70 17.86
C ARG A 14 -15.39 -7.97 18.02
N LEU A 15 -14.94 -9.15 17.63
CA LEU A 15 -13.53 -9.56 17.75
C LEU A 15 -12.59 -8.72 16.86
N VAL A 16 -13.05 -8.32 15.67
CA VAL A 16 -12.29 -7.40 14.81
C VAL A 16 -12.17 -6.02 15.46
N ALA A 17 -13.23 -5.53 16.11
CA ALA A 17 -13.20 -4.25 16.84
C ALA A 17 -12.29 -4.31 18.07
N GLU A 18 -12.17 -5.48 18.71
CA GLU A 18 -11.21 -5.76 19.79
C GLU A 18 -9.75 -5.90 19.31
N GLY A 19 -9.52 -5.83 18.00
CA GLY A 19 -8.19 -5.78 17.42
C GLY A 19 -7.56 -7.15 17.14
N LEU A 20 -8.33 -8.25 17.22
CA LEU A 20 -7.80 -9.58 16.94
C LEU A 20 -7.26 -9.68 15.51
N SER A 21 -6.10 -10.31 15.40
CA SER A 21 -5.45 -10.66 14.13
C SER A 21 -6.23 -11.71 13.37
N VAL A 22 -5.96 -11.84 12.07
CA VAL A 22 -6.59 -12.86 11.21
C VAL A 22 -6.27 -14.27 11.71
N GLN A 23 -5.07 -14.49 12.27
CA GLN A 23 -4.64 -15.77 12.81
C GLN A 23 -5.40 -16.14 14.09
N GLU A 24 -5.60 -15.18 14.99
CA GLU A 24 -6.38 -15.38 16.22
C GLU A 24 -7.86 -15.65 15.89
N LEU A 25 -8.43 -14.91 14.93
CA LEU A 25 -9.78 -15.16 14.43
C LEU A 25 -9.91 -16.55 13.80
N ALA A 26 -8.91 -16.98 13.01
CA ALA A 26 -8.91 -18.30 12.39
C ALA A 26 -8.92 -19.41 13.44
N THR A 27 -8.12 -19.23 14.49
CA THR A 27 -8.07 -20.13 15.65
C THR A 27 -9.40 -20.13 16.40
N HIS A 28 -9.97 -18.95 16.68
CA HIS A 28 -11.24 -18.80 17.39
C HIS A 28 -12.41 -19.50 16.68
N PHE A 29 -12.51 -19.34 15.36
CA PHE A 29 -13.61 -19.92 14.56
C PHE A 29 -13.32 -21.34 14.03
N GLY A 30 -12.12 -21.87 14.24
CA GLY A 30 -11.73 -23.18 13.70
C GLY A 30 -11.73 -23.24 12.17
N VAL A 31 -11.34 -22.16 11.50
CA VAL A 31 -11.30 -22.04 10.03
C VAL A 31 -9.91 -21.61 9.54
N SER A 32 -9.68 -21.62 8.23
CA SER A 32 -8.46 -21.05 7.66
C SER A 32 -8.46 -19.52 7.72
N GLU A 33 -7.27 -18.91 7.72
CA GLU A 33 -7.10 -17.46 7.57
C GLU A 33 -7.78 -16.92 6.30
N SER A 34 -7.72 -17.68 5.20
CA SER A 34 -8.42 -17.34 3.95
C SER A 34 -9.95 -17.29 4.14
N GLY A 35 -10.52 -18.18 4.95
CA GLY A 35 -11.94 -18.17 5.31
C GLY A 35 -12.32 -16.95 6.13
N VAL A 36 -11.48 -16.57 7.10
CA VAL A 36 -11.66 -15.33 7.88
C VAL A 36 -11.61 -14.11 6.97
N LEU A 37 -10.64 -14.02 6.04
CA LEU A 37 -10.53 -12.91 5.10
C LEU A 37 -11.76 -12.79 4.19
N GLN A 38 -12.31 -13.92 3.72
CA GLN A 38 -13.55 -13.94 2.95
C GLN A 38 -14.75 -13.48 3.79
N ALA A 39 -14.88 -13.96 5.03
CA ALA A 39 -15.95 -13.55 5.93
C ALA A 39 -15.87 -12.06 6.28
N LYS A 40 -14.68 -11.52 6.54
CA LYS A 40 -14.46 -10.08 6.77
C LYS A 40 -14.90 -9.26 5.56
N ARG A 41 -14.55 -9.67 4.33
CA ARG A 41 -15.01 -8.99 3.11
C ARG A 41 -16.52 -9.04 2.96
N ALA A 42 -17.13 -10.22 3.13
CA ALA A 42 -18.57 -10.40 3.03
C ALA A 42 -19.36 -9.62 4.09
N ALA A 43 -18.76 -9.36 5.25
CA ALA A 43 -19.33 -8.56 6.34
C ALA A 43 -19.00 -7.05 6.24
N GLY A 44 -18.29 -6.59 5.20
CA GLY A 44 -17.88 -5.18 5.09
C GLY A 44 -16.81 -4.75 6.11
N LEU A 45 -16.17 -5.71 6.79
CA LEU A 45 -15.14 -5.49 7.81
C LEU A 45 -13.71 -5.46 7.23
N ALA A 46 -13.57 -5.64 5.92
CA ALA A 46 -12.28 -5.50 5.26
C ALA A 46 -11.92 -4.01 5.15
N LYS A 47 -10.73 -3.64 5.65
CA LYS A 47 -10.21 -2.29 5.46
C LYS A 47 -10.11 -2.00 3.95
N PRO A 48 -10.61 -0.85 3.46
CA PRO A 48 -10.42 -0.46 2.08
C PRO A 48 -8.93 -0.49 1.74
N MET A 49 -8.58 -1.19 0.66
CA MET A 49 -7.22 -1.16 0.14
C MET A 49 -6.93 0.24 -0.38
N LEU A 50 -5.73 0.75 -0.10
CA LEU A 50 -5.27 1.98 -0.71
C LEU A 50 -5.11 1.76 -2.22
N ASP A 51 -5.52 2.76 -3.00
CA ASP A 51 -5.27 2.74 -4.44
C ASP A 51 -3.93 3.43 -4.70
N HIS A 52 -3.00 2.69 -5.29
CA HIS A 52 -1.67 3.19 -5.63
C HIS A 52 -1.49 3.39 -7.14
N SER A 53 -2.55 3.21 -7.94
CA SER A 53 -2.49 3.32 -9.40
C SER A 53 -1.93 4.67 -9.86
N GLY A 54 -2.27 5.76 -9.17
CA GLY A 54 -1.74 7.09 -9.46
C GLY A 54 -0.24 7.26 -9.17
N ALA A 55 0.33 6.53 -8.20
CA ALA A 55 1.75 6.61 -7.88
C ALA A 55 2.60 5.56 -8.60
N VAL A 56 2.00 4.42 -8.93
CA VAL A 56 2.62 3.32 -9.68
C VAL A 56 1.71 2.98 -10.86
N PRO A 57 1.73 3.80 -11.93
CA PRO A 57 0.84 3.62 -13.09
C PRO A 57 1.22 2.40 -13.94
N TRP A 58 2.40 1.84 -13.75
CA TRP A 58 2.89 0.69 -14.51
C TRP A 58 2.37 -0.64 -13.97
N LYS A 59 2.10 -1.56 -14.89
CA LYS A 59 1.89 -2.97 -14.55
C LYS A 59 3.23 -3.63 -14.23
N LEU A 60 3.60 -3.63 -12.95
CA LEU A 60 4.87 -4.18 -12.49
C LEU A 60 4.95 -5.70 -12.64
N SER A 61 6.12 -6.19 -13.03
CA SER A 61 6.46 -7.60 -12.95
C SER A 61 6.54 -8.02 -11.48
N ARG A 62 6.29 -9.30 -11.19
CA ARG A 62 6.37 -9.81 -9.82
C ARG A 62 7.75 -9.58 -9.20
N ALA A 63 8.82 -9.68 -10.01
CA ALA A 63 10.18 -9.46 -9.57
C ALA A 63 10.45 -8.00 -9.14
N HIS A 64 9.80 -7.02 -9.79
CA HIS A 64 10.02 -5.59 -9.52
C HIS A 64 8.99 -4.98 -8.56
N ALA A 65 7.94 -5.73 -8.22
CA ALA A 65 6.85 -5.27 -7.38
C ALA A 65 7.30 -4.80 -6.00
N GLN A 66 8.38 -5.37 -5.46
CA GLN A 66 8.98 -5.02 -4.16
C GLN A 66 10.34 -4.30 -4.31
N SER A 67 10.61 -3.72 -5.48
CA SER A 67 11.81 -2.90 -5.68
C SER A 67 11.77 -1.62 -4.82
N GLY A 68 12.93 -1.00 -4.60
CA GLY A 68 13.05 0.26 -3.87
C GLY A 68 12.12 1.35 -4.41
N PRO A 69 12.18 1.70 -5.71
CA PRO A 69 11.30 2.70 -6.30
C PRO A 69 9.81 2.37 -6.16
N ALA A 70 9.41 1.12 -6.44
CA ALA A 70 8.01 0.70 -6.29
C ALA A 70 7.51 0.83 -4.84
N THR A 71 8.36 0.49 -3.87
CA THR A 71 8.02 0.58 -2.45
C THR A 71 7.95 2.03 -1.98
N ASN A 72 8.90 2.87 -2.40
CA ASN A 72 8.92 4.29 -2.07
C ASN A 72 7.70 5.02 -2.63
N LEU A 73 7.34 4.79 -3.90
CA LEU A 73 6.14 5.37 -4.51
C LEU A 73 4.86 4.98 -3.76
N ARG A 74 4.72 3.71 -3.33
CA ARG A 74 3.56 3.28 -2.52
C ARG A 74 3.54 3.91 -1.13
N ASN A 75 4.71 4.07 -0.49
CA ASN A 75 4.81 4.72 0.81
C ASN A 75 4.38 6.19 0.74
N LEU A 76 4.82 6.92 -0.30
CA LEU A 76 4.40 8.31 -0.54
C LEU A 76 2.90 8.38 -0.86
N SER A 77 2.41 7.48 -1.72
CA SER A 77 0.97 7.38 -2.02
C SER A 77 0.11 7.08 -0.79
N ALA A 78 0.60 6.25 0.13
CA ALA A 78 -0.09 5.97 1.38
C ALA A 78 -0.13 7.21 2.29
N ALA A 79 0.95 7.98 2.36
CA ALA A 79 0.97 9.26 3.07
C ALA A 79 0.00 10.28 2.44
N ALA A 80 0.00 10.42 1.12
CA ALA A 80 -0.92 11.28 0.37
C ALA A 80 -2.40 10.93 0.61
N GLN A 81 -2.71 9.66 0.87
CA GLN A 81 -4.06 9.18 1.19
C GLN A 81 -4.38 9.22 2.70
N GLY A 82 -3.57 9.92 3.51
CA GLY A 82 -3.80 10.06 4.94
C GLY A 82 -3.58 8.78 5.75
N LYS A 83 -2.77 7.85 5.25
CA LYS A 83 -2.35 6.63 5.98
C LYS A 83 -0.84 6.41 5.84
N PRO A 84 -0.01 7.31 6.37
CA PRO A 84 1.44 7.18 6.24
C PRO A 84 1.92 5.86 6.86
N PRO A 85 2.95 5.24 6.26
CA PRO A 85 3.60 4.08 6.85
C PRO A 85 4.40 4.48 8.10
N ALA A 86 5.09 3.51 8.72
CA ALA A 86 6.02 3.77 9.81
C ALA A 86 7.05 4.88 9.43
N PRO A 87 7.44 5.74 10.39
CA PRO A 87 8.27 6.92 10.11
C PRO A 87 9.55 6.62 9.34
N GLU A 88 10.22 5.49 9.61
CA GLU A 88 11.48 5.12 8.97
C GLU A 88 11.29 4.87 7.46
N ARG A 89 10.18 4.21 7.10
CA ARG A 89 9.83 3.93 5.70
C ARG A 89 9.39 5.20 4.98
N LEU A 90 8.60 6.04 5.65
CA LEU A 90 8.18 7.33 5.11
C LEU A 90 9.40 8.23 4.85
N ASN A 91 10.27 8.40 5.83
CA ASN A 91 11.47 9.22 5.72
C ASN A 91 12.41 8.74 4.61
N THR A 92 12.53 7.42 4.44
CA THR A 92 13.31 6.85 3.33
C THR A 92 12.70 7.20 1.98
N ALA A 93 11.39 7.08 1.83
CA ALA A 93 10.69 7.41 0.60
C ALA A 93 10.75 8.92 0.28
N LEU A 94 10.59 9.78 1.28
CA LEU A 94 10.71 11.24 1.16
C LEU A 94 12.13 11.64 0.72
N ARG A 95 13.17 11.15 1.40
CA ARG A 95 14.57 11.47 1.02
C ARG A 95 14.92 10.97 -0.37
N TRP A 96 14.45 9.78 -0.74
CA TRP A 96 14.65 9.24 -2.08
C TRP A 96 14.01 10.15 -3.13
N ALA A 97 12.72 10.49 -2.98
CA ALA A 97 12.02 11.31 -3.95
C ALA A 97 12.62 12.73 -4.03
N GLN A 98 12.93 13.35 -2.89
CA GLN A 98 13.54 14.67 -2.86
C GLN A 98 14.89 14.68 -3.61
N ARG A 99 15.74 13.67 -3.40
CA ARG A 99 17.01 13.56 -4.15
C ARG A 99 16.79 13.52 -5.66
N LEU A 100 15.78 12.79 -6.14
CA LEU A 100 15.47 12.73 -7.57
C LEU A 100 15.05 14.12 -8.08
N VAL A 101 14.14 14.77 -7.37
CA VAL A 101 13.63 16.11 -7.74
C VAL A 101 14.76 17.14 -7.77
N ASP A 102 15.59 17.18 -6.73
CA ASP A 102 16.72 18.12 -6.63
C ASP A 102 17.75 17.91 -7.75
N ALA A 103 17.90 16.66 -8.22
CA ALA A 103 18.79 16.30 -9.32
C ALA A 103 18.16 16.49 -10.71
N GLY A 104 16.90 16.95 -10.80
CA GLY A 104 16.18 17.03 -12.07
C GLY A 104 15.92 15.66 -12.70
N LEU A 105 15.73 14.64 -11.87
CA LEU A 105 15.47 13.25 -12.27
C LEU A 105 14.02 12.84 -12.01
N ASP A 106 13.60 11.81 -12.73
CA ASP A 106 12.36 11.07 -12.57
C ASP A 106 12.63 9.57 -12.71
N VAL A 107 11.59 8.74 -12.69
CA VAL A 107 11.69 7.30 -12.92
C VAL A 107 10.89 6.85 -14.14
N ARG A 108 11.50 5.95 -14.91
CA ARG A 108 10.79 5.10 -15.87
C ARG A 108 10.74 3.67 -15.35
N TYR A 109 9.82 2.89 -15.90
CA TYR A 109 9.74 1.47 -15.67
C TYR A 109 9.73 0.71 -17.00
N ASP A 110 10.59 -0.29 -17.09
CA ASP A 110 10.61 -1.28 -18.14
C ASP A 110 10.35 -2.69 -17.54
N PRO A 111 9.49 -3.54 -18.13
CA PRO A 111 9.23 -4.87 -17.59
C PRO A 111 10.43 -5.81 -17.52
N ALA A 112 11.40 -5.67 -18.43
CA ALA A 112 12.61 -6.48 -18.50
C ALA A 112 13.72 -5.91 -17.61
N GLU A 113 13.91 -4.59 -17.59
CA GLU A 113 15.01 -3.93 -16.86
C GLU A 113 14.62 -3.47 -15.45
N GLY A 114 13.34 -3.25 -15.19
CA GLY A 114 12.84 -2.68 -13.95
C GLY A 114 12.82 -1.15 -13.95
N PHE A 115 13.02 -0.56 -12.77
CA PHE A 115 13.01 0.89 -12.60
C PHE A 115 14.40 1.46 -12.88
N SER A 116 14.44 2.58 -13.59
CA SER A 116 15.66 3.36 -13.78
C SER A 116 15.38 4.85 -13.63
N GLU A 117 16.36 5.57 -13.11
CA GLU A 117 16.34 7.04 -13.06
C GLU A 117 16.60 7.61 -14.46
N VAL A 118 15.84 8.64 -14.83
CA VAL A 118 15.94 9.34 -16.10
C VAL A 118 15.86 10.85 -15.87
N PRO A 119 16.37 11.70 -16.78
CA PRO A 119 16.10 13.12 -16.72
C PRO A 119 14.59 13.39 -16.66
N ALA A 120 14.17 14.29 -15.77
CA ALA A 120 12.80 14.75 -15.70
C ALA A 120 12.42 15.44 -17.02
N ALA A 121 11.20 15.19 -17.49
CA ALA A 121 10.72 15.80 -18.71
C ALA A 121 10.40 17.30 -18.47
N PRO A 122 10.54 18.18 -19.48
CA PRO A 122 10.20 19.60 -19.35
C PRO A 122 8.75 19.84 -18.91
N GLU A 123 7.86 18.91 -19.25
CA GLU A 123 6.43 18.97 -18.95
C GLU A 123 6.12 18.61 -17.48
N GLY A 124 7.08 18.01 -16.78
CA GLY A 124 6.96 17.66 -15.36
C GLY A 124 7.67 16.36 -14.98
N SER A 125 7.68 16.09 -13.67
CA SER A 125 8.20 14.86 -13.06
C SER A 125 7.10 14.14 -12.29
N HIS A 126 6.93 12.85 -12.58
CA HIS A 126 6.01 11.96 -11.89
C HIS A 126 6.37 11.84 -10.41
N VAL A 127 7.66 11.62 -10.10
CA VAL A 127 8.14 11.56 -8.71
C VAL A 127 7.89 12.89 -7.99
N ALA A 128 8.08 14.04 -8.66
CA ALA A 128 7.80 15.35 -8.07
C ALA A 128 6.31 15.50 -7.70
N ALA A 129 5.41 15.10 -8.59
CA ALA A 129 3.97 15.15 -8.34
C ALA A 129 3.56 14.25 -7.15
N VAL A 130 4.09 13.02 -7.09
CA VAL A 130 3.82 12.08 -5.99
C VAL A 130 4.38 12.61 -4.66
N LEU A 131 5.57 13.21 -4.67
CA LEU A 131 6.18 13.82 -3.50
C LEU A 131 5.36 15.01 -2.99
N ALA A 132 4.95 15.91 -3.87
CA ALA A 132 4.16 17.09 -3.53
C ALA A 132 2.83 16.69 -2.87
N ALA A 133 2.11 15.71 -3.44
CA ALA A 133 0.86 15.22 -2.86
C ALA A 133 1.07 14.59 -1.46
N ALA A 134 2.19 13.90 -1.25
CA ALA A 134 2.52 13.34 0.05
C ALA A 134 2.84 14.43 1.09
N GLN A 135 3.57 15.47 0.70
CA GLN A 135 3.91 16.61 1.57
C GLN A 135 2.66 17.40 1.94
N GLU A 136 1.80 17.75 0.97
CA GLU A 136 0.54 18.45 1.21
C GLU A 136 -0.34 17.72 2.24
N ALA A 137 -0.48 16.40 2.11
CA ALA A 137 -1.26 15.60 3.04
C ALA A 137 -0.62 15.48 4.44
N LEU A 138 0.70 15.64 4.55
CA LEU A 138 1.41 15.64 5.83
C LEU A 138 1.32 17.00 6.53
N ASP A 139 1.31 18.08 5.77
CA ASP A 139 1.19 19.46 6.28
C ASP A 139 -0.25 19.78 6.71
N ALA A 140 -1.25 19.16 6.09
CA ALA A 140 -2.66 19.33 6.42
C ALA A 140 -3.13 18.59 7.71
N ARG A 141 -2.20 18.06 8.50
CA ARG A 141 -2.48 17.20 9.67
C ARG A 141 -2.29 17.88 11.02
#